data_AF-A0A5B0NSJ2-F1
#
_entry.id   AF-A0A5B0NSJ2-F1
#
_cell.length_a   1.000
_cell.length_b   1.000
_cell.length_c   1.000
_cell.angle_alpha   90.00
_cell.angle_beta   90.00
_cell.angle_gamma   90.00
#
_symmetry.space_group_name_H-M   'P 1'
#
loop_
_entity.id
_entity.type
_entity.pdbx_description
1 polymer ?
#
loop_
_entity_poly.entity_id
_entity_poly.type
_entity_poly.pdbx_seq_one_letter_code
_entity_poly.pdbx_strand_id
1 'polypeptide(L)'
;MGVCCPEMDVWEANSFAQAFTSHTCNPLTSKVCTGDQCEDTSANRYKGFCDKDGCDFASCRFGAQDFYGQGKKLDTSKKFTVITQFITQGNTDEGELIEVRRMYLRQDGTLIQNEPVKVQGLDKKADSLTDKFCQANKDITKDQNSFKEHGGMKAMGQAMKNGMVLVMSIMDDKEDKMQWLDGIYPPNGSADKCGVKRGPCDPNSGDRQNILTGNPAAEVVFSNVKIGPIKNPTTANKPTGIKQKRSTYHI
;
A
#
# COMPACT_ATOMS: atom_id res chain seq x y z
N MET A 1 3.43 23.07 13.08
CA MET A 1 4.75 22.44 12.84
C MET A 1 4.52 20.94 12.75
N GLY A 2 5.20 20.26 11.84
CA GLY A 2 5.11 18.81 11.67
C GLY A 2 6.46 18.20 11.34
N VAL A 3 6.47 16.89 11.11
CA VAL A 3 7.66 16.13 10.69
C VAL A 3 7.29 15.30 9.46
N CYS A 4 8.09 15.46 8.41
CA CYS A 4 7.91 14.83 7.10
C CYS A 4 9.01 13.79 6.87
N CYS A 5 8.66 12.61 6.38
CA CYS A 5 9.61 11.59 5.94
C CYS A 5 8.95 10.66 4.90
N PRO A 6 9.72 10.01 4.01
CA PRO A 6 9.17 8.98 3.13
C PRO A 6 8.53 7.85 3.93
N GLU A 7 7.45 7.28 3.39
CA GLU A 7 6.62 6.29 4.06
C GLU A 7 6.23 5.17 3.09
N MET A 8 6.45 3.93 3.51
CA MET A 8 6.01 2.75 2.77
C MET A 8 4.97 2.03 3.60
N ASP A 9 3.71 2.26 3.24
CA ASP A 9 2.57 1.60 3.86
C ASP A 9 2.47 0.18 3.34
N VAL A 10 3.20 -0.71 4.03
CA VAL A 10 3.20 -2.14 3.71
C VAL A 10 1.79 -2.70 3.84
N TRP A 11 1.00 -2.23 4.80
CA TRP A 11 -0.34 -2.77 5.06
C TRP A 11 -1.23 -1.79 5.81
N GLU A 12 -2.20 -1.22 5.12
CA GLU A 12 -3.33 -0.49 5.71
C GLU A 12 -4.60 -1.28 5.42
N ALA A 13 -5.25 -1.82 6.44
CA ALA A 13 -6.41 -2.67 6.22
C ALA A 13 -7.31 -2.78 7.45
N ASN A 14 -8.55 -3.18 7.16
CA ASN A 14 -9.47 -3.76 8.14
C ASN A 14 -10.05 -5.06 7.56
N SER A 15 -11.13 -5.60 8.13
CA SER A 15 -11.72 -6.85 7.63
C SER A 15 -12.41 -6.72 6.25
N PHE A 16 -12.60 -5.50 5.73
CA PHE A 16 -13.39 -5.22 4.52
C PHE A 16 -12.56 -4.77 3.33
N ALA A 17 -11.47 -4.03 3.56
CA ALA A 17 -10.59 -3.50 2.52
C ALA A 17 -9.12 -3.51 2.97
N GLN A 18 -8.23 -3.43 1.97
CA GLN A 18 -6.78 -3.30 2.17
C GLN A 18 -6.18 -2.41 1.09
N ALA A 19 -5.10 -1.71 1.45
CA ALA A 19 -4.22 -1.01 0.56
C ALA A 19 -2.75 -1.28 0.94
N PHE A 20 -1.88 -1.14 -0.05
CA PHE A 20 -0.47 -0.90 0.18
C PHE A 20 -0.02 0.24 -0.71
N THR A 21 0.74 1.15 -0.13
CA THR A 21 0.93 2.50 -0.69
C THR A 21 2.37 2.94 -0.51
N SER A 22 2.92 3.59 -1.53
CA SER A 22 4.26 4.17 -1.48
C SER A 22 4.15 5.69 -1.50
N HIS A 23 4.71 6.36 -0.49
CA HIS A 23 4.74 7.80 -0.32
C HIS A 23 6.18 8.30 -0.27
N THR A 24 6.56 9.18 -1.19
CA THR A 24 7.92 9.73 -1.23
C THR A 24 7.96 11.19 -0.84
N CYS A 25 9.14 11.65 -0.43
CA CYS A 25 9.37 13.02 -0.01
C CYS A 25 10.67 13.57 -0.59
N ASN A 26 10.77 14.90 -0.58
CA ASN A 26 12.01 15.62 -0.80
C ASN A 26 12.20 16.63 0.36
N PRO A 27 13.12 16.40 1.30
CA PRO A 27 14.20 15.40 1.27
C PRO A 27 13.74 13.96 1.63
N LEU A 28 14.59 12.98 1.32
CA LEU A 28 14.39 11.54 1.65
C LEU A 28 14.73 11.17 3.10
N THR A 29 14.84 12.16 3.98
CA THR A 29 15.13 11.99 5.40
C THR A 29 14.14 12.82 6.21
N SER A 30 14.01 12.50 7.50
CA SER A 30 13.13 13.25 8.41
C SER A 30 13.43 14.74 8.38
N LYS A 31 12.40 15.55 8.15
CA LYS A 31 12.49 17.00 8.04
C LYS A 31 11.34 17.67 8.77
N VAL A 32 11.66 18.62 9.63
CA VAL A 32 10.65 19.50 10.24
C VAL A 32 10.06 20.42 9.16
N CYS A 33 8.72 20.50 9.12
CA CYS A 33 7.97 21.39 8.25
C CYS A 33 7.25 22.49 9.05
N THR A 34 7.00 23.63 8.41
CA THR A 34 6.13 24.69 8.95
C THR A 34 5.21 25.25 7.87
N GLY A 35 4.02 25.72 8.28
CA GLY A 35 3.00 26.25 7.35
C GLY A 35 2.68 25.28 6.22
N ASP A 36 2.60 25.79 4.99
CA ASP A 36 2.26 25.02 3.80
C ASP A 36 3.22 23.85 3.50
N GLN A 37 4.43 23.84 4.07
CA GLN A 37 5.35 22.72 3.91
C GLN A 37 4.83 21.43 4.57
N CYS A 38 3.90 21.54 5.52
CA CYS A 38 3.27 20.41 6.21
C CYS A 38 1.98 19.91 5.54
N GLU A 39 1.46 20.66 4.56
CA GLU A 39 0.31 20.28 3.74
C GLU A 39 -0.94 19.91 4.57
N ASP A 40 -1.13 20.56 5.71
CA ASP A 40 -2.13 20.26 6.74
C ASP A 40 -3.57 20.62 6.39
N THR A 41 -3.81 21.13 5.18
CA THR A 41 -5.12 21.49 4.65
C THR A 41 -5.32 20.94 3.24
N SER A 42 -6.57 20.83 2.79
CA SER A 42 -6.88 20.47 1.41
C SER A 42 -6.31 21.46 0.39
N ALA A 43 -6.15 22.74 0.75
CA ALA A 43 -5.66 23.79 -0.14
C ALA A 43 -4.12 23.78 -0.34
N ASN A 44 -3.38 23.12 0.55
CA ASN A 44 -1.92 23.00 0.49
C ASN A 44 -1.45 21.53 0.40
N ARG A 45 -2.35 20.57 0.16
CA ARG A 45 -2.09 19.12 0.12
C ARG A 45 -0.93 18.66 -0.78
N TYR A 46 -0.57 19.45 -1.79
CA TYR A 46 0.46 19.13 -2.79
C TYR A 46 1.55 20.23 -2.90
N LYS A 47 1.78 20.98 -1.81
CA LYS A 47 2.70 22.14 -1.79
C LYS A 47 3.91 21.95 -0.87
N GLY A 48 4.01 20.81 -0.21
CA GLY A 48 5.02 20.55 0.81
C GLY A 48 6.08 19.58 0.36
N PHE A 49 6.67 18.90 1.35
CA PHE A 49 7.82 18.03 1.12
C PHE A 49 7.45 16.63 0.67
N CYS A 50 6.19 16.20 0.81
CA CYS A 50 5.82 14.80 0.69
C CYS A 50 4.62 14.59 -0.22
N ASP A 51 4.53 13.40 -0.78
CA ASP A 51 3.32 12.91 -1.39
C ASP A 51 2.33 12.41 -0.34
N LYS A 52 1.24 13.16 -0.10
CA LYS A 52 0.17 12.76 0.83
C LYS A 52 -0.79 11.70 0.31
N ASP A 53 -0.86 11.50 -1.00
CA ASP A 53 -1.80 10.54 -1.59
C ASP A 53 -1.15 9.18 -1.81
N GLY A 54 0.14 9.19 -2.15
CA GLY A 54 0.87 7.99 -2.48
C GLY A 54 0.52 7.43 -3.86
N CYS A 55 1.22 6.36 -4.20
CA CYS A 55 0.80 5.41 -5.21
C CYS A 55 0.26 4.14 -4.54
N ASP A 56 -1.07 4.03 -4.47
CA ASP A 56 -1.77 2.97 -3.77
C ASP A 56 -2.20 1.82 -4.70
N PHE A 57 -2.13 0.61 -4.18
CA PHE A 57 -2.82 -0.54 -4.77
C PHE A 57 -3.84 -1.09 -3.76
N ALA A 58 -5.11 -0.80 -4.01
CA ALA A 58 -6.25 -1.35 -3.27
C ALA A 58 -7.12 -2.20 -4.20
N SER A 59 -7.24 -3.50 -3.93
CA SER A 59 -7.91 -4.45 -4.83
C SER A 59 -9.35 -4.05 -5.15
N CYS A 60 -10.12 -3.65 -4.13
CA CYS A 60 -11.51 -3.22 -4.31
C CYS A 60 -11.62 -1.93 -5.14
N ARG A 61 -10.72 -0.96 -4.90
CA ARG A 61 -10.64 0.33 -5.64
C ARG A 61 -10.55 0.15 -7.16
N PHE A 62 -9.88 -0.91 -7.60
CA PHE A 62 -9.68 -1.21 -9.01
C PHE A 62 -10.48 -2.43 -9.50
N GLY A 63 -11.60 -2.72 -8.84
CA GLY A 63 -12.64 -3.63 -9.33
C GLY A 63 -12.51 -5.10 -8.92
N ALA A 64 -11.47 -5.47 -8.16
CA ALA A 64 -11.34 -6.82 -7.59
C ALA A 64 -12.12 -6.95 -6.26
N GLN A 65 -13.43 -6.70 -6.31
CA GLN A 65 -14.28 -6.63 -5.10
C GLN A 65 -14.42 -8.00 -4.40
N ASP A 66 -14.31 -9.12 -5.12
CA ASP A 66 -14.41 -10.48 -4.54
C ASP A 66 -13.07 -11.05 -4.03
N PHE A 67 -12.01 -10.23 -4.05
CA PHE A 67 -10.68 -10.68 -3.64
C PHE A 67 -10.50 -10.69 -2.12
N TYR A 68 -10.66 -9.54 -1.46
CA TYR A 68 -10.33 -9.36 -0.03
C TYR A 68 -11.58 -9.10 0.81
N GLY A 69 -11.74 -9.86 1.89
CA GLY A 69 -12.81 -9.68 2.88
C GLY A 69 -13.34 -11.00 3.44
N GLN A 70 -14.30 -10.94 4.36
CA GLN A 70 -14.83 -12.14 5.01
C GLN A 70 -15.50 -13.06 3.97
N GLY A 71 -15.10 -14.33 3.93
CA GLY A 71 -15.63 -15.32 2.98
C GLY A 71 -15.19 -15.15 1.52
N LYS A 72 -14.30 -14.20 1.21
CA LYS A 72 -13.79 -13.94 -0.14
C LYS A 72 -12.55 -14.79 -0.47
N LYS A 73 -11.95 -14.58 -1.66
CA LYS A 73 -10.74 -15.31 -2.09
C LYS A 73 -9.58 -15.17 -1.10
N LEU A 74 -9.45 -14.05 -0.42
CA LEU A 74 -8.61 -13.86 0.75
C LEU A 74 -9.53 -13.56 1.93
N ASP A 75 -9.87 -14.63 2.64
CA ASP A 75 -10.85 -14.65 3.72
C ASP A 75 -10.29 -13.99 4.99
N THR A 76 -10.77 -12.78 5.31
CA THR A 76 -10.31 -12.01 6.46
C THR A 76 -10.87 -12.49 7.80
N SER A 77 -11.78 -13.47 7.80
CA SER A 77 -12.20 -14.15 9.03
C SER A 77 -11.13 -15.11 9.58
N LYS A 78 -10.06 -15.33 8.81
CA LYS A 78 -8.95 -16.23 9.14
C LYS A 78 -7.64 -15.47 9.11
N LYS A 79 -6.68 -15.95 9.91
CA LYS A 79 -5.31 -15.45 9.82
C LYS A 79 -4.69 -15.82 8.47
N PHE A 80 -3.94 -14.91 7.89
CA PHE A 80 -3.10 -15.14 6.72
C PHE A 80 -1.78 -14.39 6.88
N THR A 81 -0.78 -14.74 6.08
CA THR A 81 0.48 -14.01 5.97
C THR A 81 0.38 -13.04 4.80
N VAL A 82 0.77 -11.79 5.00
CA VAL A 82 1.02 -10.83 3.92
C VAL A 82 2.49 -10.93 3.53
N ILE A 83 2.79 -11.00 2.23
CA ILE A 83 4.16 -11.03 1.72
C ILE A 83 4.32 -9.84 0.79
N THR A 84 5.24 -8.93 1.11
CA THR A 84 5.54 -7.75 0.28
C THR A 84 6.97 -7.82 -0.22
N GLN A 85 7.15 -7.83 -1.54
CA GLN A 85 8.45 -7.97 -2.22
C GLN A 85 8.88 -6.64 -2.83
N PHE A 86 10.13 -6.23 -2.60
CA PHE A 86 10.70 -4.98 -3.12
C PHE A 86 11.70 -5.25 -4.25
N ILE A 87 11.19 -5.39 -5.47
CA ILE A 87 11.96 -5.87 -6.62
C ILE A 87 12.77 -4.73 -7.24
N THR A 88 14.06 -4.97 -7.41
CA THR A 88 15.02 -4.02 -7.97
C THR A 88 15.45 -4.37 -9.38
N GLN A 89 15.87 -3.36 -10.14
CA GLN A 89 16.49 -3.55 -11.45
C GLN A 89 17.71 -4.46 -11.34
N GLY A 90 17.77 -5.48 -12.20
CA GLY A 90 18.85 -6.48 -12.18
C GLY A 90 18.74 -7.50 -11.05
N ASN A 91 17.69 -7.45 -10.21
CA ASN A 91 17.47 -8.32 -9.06
C ASN A 91 18.66 -8.32 -8.07
N THR A 92 19.20 -7.13 -7.76
CA THR A 92 20.31 -6.97 -6.79
C THR A 92 19.96 -5.95 -5.71
N ASP A 93 20.61 -6.02 -4.55
CA ASP A 93 20.35 -5.10 -3.42
C ASP A 93 20.73 -3.64 -3.74
N GLU A 94 21.61 -3.44 -4.73
CA GLU A 94 22.10 -2.14 -5.17
C GLU A 94 21.26 -1.51 -6.27
N GLY A 95 20.43 -2.30 -6.96
CA GLY A 95 19.57 -1.85 -8.06
C GLY A 95 18.56 -0.78 -7.64
N GLU A 96 18.01 -0.08 -8.62
CA GLU A 96 16.88 0.83 -8.41
C GLU A 96 15.61 0.02 -8.12
N LEU A 97 14.77 0.44 -7.16
CA LEU A 97 13.48 -0.19 -6.91
C LEU A 97 12.56 0.06 -8.11
N ILE A 98 12.03 -1.01 -8.70
CA ILE A 98 11.19 -0.94 -9.91
C ILE A 98 9.77 -1.49 -9.71
N GLU A 99 9.57 -2.34 -8.69
CA GLU A 99 8.28 -2.97 -8.44
C GLU A 99 8.10 -3.32 -6.96
N VAL A 100 6.92 -3.02 -6.39
CA VAL A 100 6.47 -3.61 -5.12
C VAL A 100 5.38 -4.64 -5.43
N ARG A 101 5.65 -5.91 -5.13
CA ARG A 101 4.73 -7.02 -5.40
C ARG A 101 4.13 -7.57 -4.12
N ARG A 102 2.87 -7.97 -4.21
CA ARG A 102 2.09 -8.50 -3.09
C ARG A 102 1.68 -9.95 -3.34
N MET A 103 1.78 -10.78 -2.29
CA MET A 103 1.19 -12.11 -2.23
C MET A 103 0.66 -12.36 -0.81
N TYR A 104 -0.11 -13.43 -0.67
CA TYR A 104 -0.68 -13.86 0.61
C TYR A 104 -0.50 -15.36 0.79
N LEU A 105 -0.23 -15.80 2.01
CA LEU A 105 -0.13 -17.22 2.35
C LEU A 105 -1.18 -17.58 3.40
N ARG A 106 -2.12 -18.44 3.04
CA ARG A 106 -3.12 -18.97 3.97
C ARG A 106 -2.48 -19.94 4.96
N GLN A 107 -3.17 -20.17 6.09
CA GLN A 107 -2.73 -21.13 7.10
C GLN A 107 -2.65 -22.57 6.59
N ASP A 108 -3.41 -22.93 5.55
CA ASP A 108 -3.34 -24.23 4.88
C ASP A 108 -2.13 -24.38 3.93
N GLY A 109 -1.28 -23.35 3.84
CA GLY A 109 -0.11 -23.32 2.96
C GLY A 109 -0.38 -22.85 1.54
N THR A 110 -1.64 -22.51 1.20
CA THR A 110 -1.98 -22.02 -0.14
C THR A 110 -1.43 -20.61 -0.37
N LEU A 111 -0.57 -20.47 -1.37
CA LEU A 111 -0.09 -19.17 -1.85
C LEU A 111 -1.11 -18.54 -2.79
N ILE A 112 -1.50 -17.30 -2.50
CA ILE A 112 -2.44 -16.50 -3.27
C ILE A 112 -1.69 -15.29 -3.84
N GLN A 113 -1.70 -15.17 -5.16
CA GLN A 113 -1.20 -13.97 -5.84
C GLN A 113 -2.15 -12.79 -5.61
N ASN A 114 -1.61 -11.57 -5.58
CA ASN A 114 -2.45 -10.37 -5.60
C ASN A 114 -3.36 -10.39 -6.84
N GLU A 115 -4.60 -9.92 -6.69
CA GLU A 115 -5.57 -10.01 -7.79
C GLU A 115 -5.21 -9.00 -8.90
N PRO A 116 -5.04 -9.44 -10.16
CA PRO A 116 -4.76 -8.53 -11.25
C PRO A 116 -5.97 -7.63 -11.55
N VAL A 117 -5.76 -6.32 -11.50
CA VAL A 117 -6.79 -5.30 -11.75
C VAL A 117 -6.61 -4.64 -13.12
N LYS A 118 -7.71 -4.22 -13.74
CA LYS A 118 -7.68 -3.54 -15.03
C LYS A 118 -7.67 -2.03 -14.80
N VAL A 119 -6.56 -1.38 -15.13
CA VAL A 119 -6.42 0.08 -15.11
C VAL A 119 -6.30 0.57 -16.56
N GLN A 120 -7.11 1.55 -16.94
CA GLN A 120 -7.04 2.15 -18.27
C GLN A 120 -5.67 2.80 -18.48
N GLY A 121 -5.06 2.58 -19.65
CA GLY A 121 -3.69 3.04 -19.95
C GLY A 121 -2.63 1.96 -19.77
N LEU A 122 -2.98 0.78 -19.26
CA LEU A 122 -2.10 -0.39 -19.23
C LEU A 122 -2.50 -1.44 -20.27
N ASP A 123 -1.51 -2.00 -20.97
CA ASP A 123 -1.71 -3.05 -21.98
C ASP A 123 -2.16 -4.39 -21.36
N LYS A 124 -1.83 -4.59 -20.08
CA LYS A 124 -2.13 -5.80 -19.31
C LYS A 124 -2.72 -5.39 -17.96
N LYS A 125 -3.46 -6.31 -17.34
CA LYS A 125 -3.83 -6.17 -15.93
C LYS A 125 -2.57 -6.03 -15.07
N ALA A 126 -2.65 -5.24 -14.01
CA ALA A 126 -1.57 -5.04 -13.07
C ALA A 126 -1.92 -5.70 -11.73
N ASP A 127 -0.94 -6.33 -11.11
CA ASP A 127 -1.03 -6.99 -9.80
C ASP A 127 0.04 -6.50 -8.81
N SER A 128 0.77 -5.44 -9.18
CA SER A 128 1.88 -4.88 -8.41
C SER A 128 1.99 -3.36 -8.62
N LEU A 129 2.69 -2.69 -7.70
CA LEU A 129 3.02 -1.27 -7.82
C LEU A 129 4.26 -1.10 -8.70
N THR A 130 4.15 -0.30 -9.75
CA THR A 130 5.24 0.13 -10.63
C THR A 130 4.98 1.58 -11.03
N ASP A 131 5.98 2.34 -11.45
CA ASP A 131 5.75 3.72 -11.92
C ASP A 131 4.74 3.78 -13.08
N LYS A 132 4.70 2.76 -13.95
CA LYS A 132 3.70 2.66 -15.04
C LYS A 132 2.29 2.51 -14.48
N PHE A 133 2.10 1.65 -13.47
CA PHE A 133 0.82 1.52 -12.77
C PHE A 133 0.45 2.82 -12.07
N CYS A 134 1.38 3.45 -11.36
CA CYS A 134 1.15 4.71 -10.64
C CYS A 134 0.68 5.83 -11.57
N GLN A 135 1.33 6.00 -12.72
CA GLN A 135 0.92 6.97 -13.74
C GLN A 135 -0.48 6.65 -14.26
N ALA A 136 -0.75 5.40 -14.66
CA ALA A 136 -2.05 5.00 -15.20
C ALA A 136 -3.18 5.15 -14.16
N ASN A 137 -2.91 4.82 -12.89
CA ASN A 137 -3.83 5.01 -11.77
C ASN A 137 -4.22 6.50 -11.65
N LYS A 138 -3.24 7.38 -11.49
CA LYS A 138 -3.50 8.83 -11.35
C LYS A 138 -4.20 9.40 -12.60
N ASP A 139 -3.85 8.95 -13.80
CA ASP A 139 -4.49 9.38 -15.05
C ASP A 139 -5.97 8.98 -15.15
N ILE A 140 -6.36 7.78 -14.69
CA ILE A 140 -7.75 7.34 -14.72
C ILE A 140 -8.59 7.95 -13.60
N THR A 141 -8.02 8.09 -12.40
CA THR A 141 -8.74 8.67 -11.24
C THR A 141 -8.84 10.19 -11.31
N LYS A 142 -7.96 10.82 -12.11
CA LYS A 142 -7.77 12.27 -12.20
C LYS A 142 -7.18 12.89 -10.92
N ASP A 143 -6.48 12.08 -10.13
CA ASP A 143 -5.73 12.54 -8.96
C ASP A 143 -4.41 13.19 -9.40
N GLN A 144 -3.88 14.14 -8.63
CA GLN A 144 -2.56 14.71 -8.90
C GLN A 144 -1.48 13.64 -8.68
N ASN A 145 -0.51 13.55 -9.60
CA ASN A 145 0.56 12.57 -9.51
C ASN A 145 1.75 13.09 -8.67
N SER A 146 1.47 13.43 -7.41
CA SER A 146 2.48 13.91 -6.45
C SER A 146 3.59 12.87 -6.21
N PHE A 147 3.26 11.56 -6.26
CA PHE A 147 4.24 10.48 -6.18
C PHE A 147 5.39 10.64 -7.18
N LYS A 148 5.04 10.90 -8.45
CA LYS A 148 6.01 11.13 -9.52
C LYS A 148 6.77 12.44 -9.33
N GLU A 149 6.09 13.50 -8.90
CA GLU A 149 6.69 14.80 -8.59
C GLU A 149 7.76 14.68 -7.49
N HIS A 150 7.56 13.74 -6.54
CA HIS A 150 8.48 13.42 -5.45
C HIS A 150 9.40 12.21 -5.75
N GLY A 151 9.62 11.90 -7.03
CA GLY A 151 10.67 10.96 -7.48
C GLY A 151 10.28 9.48 -7.52
N GLY A 152 9.03 9.14 -7.24
CA GLY A 152 8.43 7.82 -7.50
C GLY A 152 9.17 6.62 -6.89
N MET A 153 9.10 5.46 -7.56
CA MET A 153 9.68 4.21 -7.05
C MET A 153 11.19 4.32 -6.78
N LYS A 154 11.92 5.06 -7.61
CA LYS A 154 13.34 5.34 -7.42
C LYS A 154 13.61 6.02 -6.08
N ALA A 155 12.86 7.08 -5.77
CA ALA A 155 12.98 7.82 -4.51
C ALA A 155 12.65 6.93 -3.31
N MET A 156 11.60 6.09 -3.40
CA MET A 156 11.28 5.12 -2.36
C MET A 156 12.43 4.13 -2.12
N GLY A 157 13.00 3.57 -3.19
CA GLY A 157 14.17 2.69 -3.08
C GLY A 157 15.39 3.38 -2.46
N GLN A 158 15.59 4.67 -2.71
CA GLN A 158 16.63 5.47 -2.05
C GLN A 158 16.34 5.72 -0.56
N ALA A 159 15.08 5.96 -0.19
CA ALA A 159 14.67 6.07 1.21
C ALA A 159 14.92 4.75 1.96
N MET A 160 14.56 3.60 1.36
CA MET A 160 14.85 2.28 1.94
C MET A 160 16.34 2.04 2.16
N LYS A 161 17.22 2.52 1.26
CA LYS A 161 18.68 2.45 1.42
C LYS A 161 19.20 3.23 2.64
N ASN A 162 18.50 4.26 3.08
CA ASN A 162 18.85 5.02 4.29
C ASN A 162 18.43 4.30 5.59
N GLY A 163 17.69 3.19 5.48
CA GLY A 163 17.07 2.51 6.60
C GLY A 163 15.70 3.13 6.92
N MET A 164 14.73 2.26 7.21
CA MET A 164 13.38 2.65 7.62
C MET A 164 13.02 1.95 8.93
N VAL A 165 12.10 2.54 9.67
CA VAL A 165 11.59 1.99 10.94
C VAL A 165 10.29 1.24 10.67
N LEU A 166 10.14 0.03 11.22
CA LEU A 166 8.87 -0.68 11.21
C LEU A 166 7.91 -0.06 12.22
N VAL A 167 6.73 0.34 11.75
CA VAL A 167 5.62 0.83 12.58
C VAL A 167 4.48 -0.19 12.56
N MET A 168 3.87 -0.43 13.72
CA MET A 168 2.63 -1.20 13.86
C MET A 168 1.66 -0.35 14.67
N SER A 169 0.49 -0.08 14.12
CA SER A 169 -0.51 0.79 14.72
C SER A 169 -1.92 0.24 14.51
N ILE A 170 -2.86 0.77 15.31
CA ILE A 170 -4.29 0.65 15.11
C ILE A 170 -4.88 2.04 15.37
N MET A 171 -5.71 2.53 14.46
CA MET A 171 -6.26 3.89 14.54
C MET A 171 -7.65 3.98 13.94
N ASP A 172 -8.41 4.98 14.40
CA ASP A 172 -9.57 5.52 13.71
C ASP A 172 -9.17 6.77 12.90
N ASP A 173 -10.04 7.18 11.97
CA ASP A 173 -9.89 8.45 11.24
C ASP A 173 -10.93 9.45 11.71
N LYS A 174 -10.48 10.57 12.25
CA LYS A 174 -11.40 11.62 12.65
C LYS A 174 -11.89 12.45 11.46
N GLU A 175 -11.07 12.58 10.42
CA GLU A 175 -11.32 13.52 9.33
C GLU A 175 -12.13 12.86 8.22
N ASP A 176 -11.66 11.72 7.70
CA ASP A 176 -12.26 11.05 6.54
C ASP A 176 -12.97 9.72 6.90
N LYS A 177 -13.06 9.39 8.19
CA LYS A 177 -13.76 8.20 8.71
C LYS A 177 -13.34 6.88 8.04
N MET A 178 -12.07 6.77 7.66
CA MET A 178 -11.48 5.64 6.89
C MET A 178 -12.13 5.38 5.53
N GLN A 179 -12.98 6.29 5.02
CA GLN A 179 -13.70 6.08 3.75
C GLN A 179 -12.77 6.02 2.54
N TRP A 180 -11.60 6.66 2.62
CA TRP A 180 -10.55 6.55 1.62
C TRP A 180 -9.92 5.14 1.53
N LEU A 181 -10.16 4.28 2.52
CA LEU A 181 -9.75 2.88 2.55
C LEU A 181 -10.91 1.93 2.22
N ASP A 182 -12.05 2.06 2.90
CA ASP A 182 -13.07 1.00 2.94
C ASP A 182 -14.49 1.40 2.48
N GLY A 183 -14.67 2.64 2.01
CA GLY A 183 -15.97 3.18 1.66
C GLY A 183 -16.02 3.80 0.27
N ILE A 184 -16.73 4.93 0.17
CA ILE A 184 -16.84 5.77 -1.03
C ILE A 184 -16.05 7.06 -0.80
N TYR A 185 -15.03 7.32 -1.62
CA TYR A 185 -14.19 8.52 -1.47
C TYR A 185 -13.78 9.13 -2.82
N PRO A 186 -13.97 10.45 -3.03
CA PRO A 186 -14.41 11.45 -2.05
C PRO A 186 -15.90 11.30 -1.64
N PRO A 187 -16.33 11.92 -0.54
CA PRO A 187 -17.73 11.91 -0.13
C PRO A 187 -18.64 12.39 -1.27
N ASN A 188 -19.80 11.74 -1.44
CA ASN A 188 -20.76 11.98 -2.52
C ASN A 188 -20.27 11.64 -3.95
N GLY A 189 -19.09 11.03 -4.10
CA GLY A 189 -18.66 10.47 -5.37
C GLY A 189 -19.57 9.32 -5.81
N SER A 190 -19.82 9.20 -7.12
CA SER A 190 -20.54 8.03 -7.66
C SER A 190 -19.68 6.77 -7.52
N ALA A 191 -20.24 5.72 -6.91
CA ALA A 191 -19.57 4.43 -6.73
C ALA A 191 -19.19 3.75 -8.05
N ASP A 192 -19.83 4.12 -9.16
CA ASP A 192 -19.53 3.59 -10.50
C ASP A 192 -18.30 4.25 -11.14
N LYS A 193 -17.85 5.40 -10.60
CA LYS A 193 -16.64 6.07 -11.08
C LYS A 193 -15.41 5.30 -10.61
N CYS A 194 -14.53 4.97 -11.55
CA CYS A 194 -13.27 4.27 -11.25
C CYS A 194 -12.48 5.02 -10.16
N GLY A 195 -12.00 4.26 -9.16
CA GLY A 195 -11.22 4.79 -8.05
C GLY A 195 -12.03 5.34 -6.87
N VAL A 196 -13.36 5.46 -6.99
CA VAL A 196 -14.22 6.04 -5.95
C VAL A 196 -14.69 5.00 -4.92
N LYS A 197 -15.13 3.82 -5.36
CA LYS A 197 -15.53 2.74 -4.45
C LYS A 197 -14.31 1.94 -3.99
N ARG A 198 -14.03 1.95 -2.69
CA ARG A 198 -12.82 1.39 -2.08
C ARG A 198 -13.10 0.26 -1.11
N GLY A 199 -14.34 0.18 -0.62
CA GLY A 199 -14.86 -0.98 0.07
C GLY A 199 -16.39 -0.93 0.17
N PRO A 200 -16.97 -1.79 1.02
CA PRO A 200 -18.42 -1.92 1.18
C PRO A 200 -18.98 -1.05 2.32
N CYS A 201 -18.15 -0.33 3.07
CA CYS A 201 -18.56 0.31 4.31
C CYS A 201 -19.48 1.52 4.07
N ASP A 202 -20.43 1.71 4.99
CA ASP A 202 -21.31 2.89 5.01
C ASP A 202 -20.53 4.15 5.41
N PRO A 203 -20.85 5.34 4.86
CA PRO A 203 -20.16 6.60 5.18
C PRO A 203 -20.09 6.97 6.67
N ASN A 204 -21.04 6.50 7.51
CA ASN A 204 -21.07 6.81 8.94
C ASN A 204 -20.48 5.70 9.81
N SER A 205 -20.05 4.57 9.22
CA SER A 205 -19.49 3.44 9.96
C SER A 205 -18.15 3.77 10.63
N GLY A 206 -17.39 4.69 10.05
CA GLY A 206 -16.10 5.14 10.58
C GLY A 206 -16.20 6.29 11.60
N ASP A 207 -17.40 6.75 11.96
CA ASP A 207 -17.54 7.76 13.03
C ASP A 207 -17.00 7.19 14.35
N ARG A 208 -16.07 7.90 14.98
CA ARG A 208 -15.40 7.45 16.23
C ARG A 208 -16.37 6.97 17.30
N GLN A 209 -17.48 7.68 17.51
CA GLN A 209 -18.48 7.25 18.50
C GLN A 209 -19.13 5.92 18.12
N ASN A 210 -19.41 5.69 16.83
CA ASN A 210 -19.97 4.43 16.34
C ASN A 210 -18.94 3.29 16.48
N ILE A 211 -17.66 3.56 16.20
CA ILE A 211 -16.58 2.57 16.38
C ILE A 211 -16.46 2.18 17.86
N LEU A 212 -16.32 3.16 18.75
CA LEU A 212 -16.08 2.90 20.17
C LEU A 212 -17.28 2.23 20.88
N THR A 213 -18.50 2.51 20.42
CA THR A 213 -19.71 1.87 20.98
C THR A 213 -20.00 0.51 20.34
N GLY A 214 -19.82 0.37 19.03
CA GLY A 214 -20.12 -0.86 18.30
C GLY A 214 -19.03 -1.93 18.41
N ASN A 215 -17.76 -1.53 18.50
CA ASN A 215 -16.61 -2.43 18.47
C ASN A 215 -15.54 -2.08 19.52
N PRO A 216 -15.88 -1.98 20.82
CA PRO A 216 -14.92 -1.60 21.87
C PRO A 216 -13.77 -2.62 22.05
N ALA A 217 -13.96 -3.85 21.58
CA ALA A 217 -12.97 -4.93 21.64
C ALA A 217 -12.23 -5.12 20.29
N ALA A 218 -12.29 -4.15 19.38
CA ALA A 218 -11.53 -4.21 18.13
C ALA A 218 -10.04 -4.37 18.42
N GLU A 219 -9.43 -5.37 17.82
CA GLU A 219 -8.01 -5.69 17.99
C GLU A 219 -7.35 -6.05 16.66
N VAL A 220 -6.03 -5.91 16.63
CA VAL A 220 -5.18 -6.39 15.56
C VAL A 220 -4.00 -7.13 16.16
N VAL A 221 -3.65 -8.29 15.59
CA VAL A 221 -2.52 -9.11 16.02
C VAL A 221 -1.51 -9.22 14.89
N PHE A 222 -0.42 -8.47 15.00
CA PHE A 222 0.77 -8.64 14.17
C PHE A 222 1.67 -9.72 14.76
N SER A 223 2.09 -10.69 13.96
CA SER A 223 2.94 -11.80 14.44
C SER A 223 3.75 -12.41 13.30
N ASN A 224 4.82 -13.14 13.65
CA ASN A 224 5.63 -13.90 12.67
C ASN A 224 6.24 -13.01 11.56
N VAL A 225 6.66 -11.79 11.92
CA VAL A 225 7.36 -10.86 11.03
C VAL A 225 8.69 -11.49 10.58
N LYS A 226 8.94 -11.51 9.28
CA LYS A 226 10.16 -12.06 8.70
C LYS A 226 10.68 -11.13 7.63
N ILE A 227 11.95 -10.77 7.73
CA ILE A 227 12.66 -10.09 6.67
C ILE A 227 13.67 -11.03 6.02
N GLY A 228 13.72 -11.05 4.69
CA GLY A 228 14.75 -11.83 4.02
C GLY A 228 14.70 -11.84 2.50
N PRO A 229 15.67 -12.53 1.87
CA PRO A 229 15.75 -12.79 0.44
C PRO A 229 14.45 -13.21 -0.25
N ILE A 230 14.15 -12.62 -1.42
CA ILE A 230 13.18 -13.14 -2.38
C ILE A 230 13.75 -14.45 -2.92
N LYS A 231 13.03 -15.54 -2.67
CA LYS A 231 13.34 -16.85 -3.24
C LYS A 231 12.51 -17.02 -4.51
N ASN A 232 13.16 -17.17 -5.66
CA ASN A 232 12.47 -17.49 -6.90
C ASN A 232 11.79 -18.88 -6.77
N PRO A 233 10.51 -19.04 -7.14
CA PRO A 233 9.81 -20.33 -7.05
C PRO A 233 10.46 -21.46 -7.86
N THR A 234 11.27 -21.15 -8.86
CA THR A 234 11.88 -22.12 -9.78
C THR A 234 13.19 -22.74 -9.30
N THR A 235 13.77 -22.28 -8.18
CA THR A 235 15.07 -22.80 -7.68
C THR A 235 14.95 -23.63 -6.39
N ALA A 236 13.74 -23.88 -5.89
CA ALA A 236 13.52 -24.62 -4.64
C ALA A 236 13.97 -26.10 -4.66
N ASN A 237 14.32 -26.67 -5.84
CA ASN A 237 14.66 -28.09 -6.00
C ASN A 237 16.07 -28.39 -6.56
N LYS A 238 17.04 -27.47 -6.46
CA LYS A 238 18.45 -27.81 -6.77
C LYS A 238 19.35 -27.68 -5.54
N PRO A 239 19.91 -28.80 -5.01
CA PRO A 239 20.93 -28.73 -4.00
C PRO A 239 22.24 -28.35 -4.68
N THR A 240 22.67 -27.09 -4.58
CA THR A 240 24.03 -26.73 -5.02
C THR A 240 24.62 -25.66 -4.12
N GLY A 241 25.72 -26.04 -3.45
CA GLY A 241 26.68 -25.12 -2.88
C GLY A 241 27.29 -24.25 -3.98
N ILE A 242 26.81 -23.02 -4.08
CA ILE A 242 27.45 -21.90 -4.76
C ILE A 242 27.14 -20.69 -3.89
N LYS A 243 28.16 -19.87 -3.57
CA LYS A 243 28.02 -18.66 -2.76
C LYS A 243 26.89 -17.80 -3.31
N GLN A 244 25.78 -17.76 -2.57
CA GLN A 244 24.56 -17.05 -2.90
C GLN A 244 24.88 -15.54 -2.93
N LYS A 245 24.85 -14.93 -4.12
CA LYS A 245 24.87 -13.47 -4.23
C LYS A 245 23.54 -12.94 -3.66
N ARG A 246 23.68 -11.92 -2.82
CA ARG A 246 22.70 -11.38 -1.87
C ARG A 246 21.45 -10.84 -2.56
N SER A 247 20.38 -10.72 -1.79
CA SER A 247 19.02 -10.99 -2.24
C SER A 247 18.06 -9.88 -1.84
N THR A 248 17.22 -9.52 -2.79
CA THR A 248 16.03 -8.67 -2.70
C THR A 248 15.19 -8.98 -1.47
N TYR A 249 14.67 -8.00 -0.73
CA TYR A 249 14.00 -8.29 0.56
C TYR A 249 12.48 -8.44 0.39
N HIS A 250 11.88 -9.25 1.27
CA HIS A 250 10.46 -9.18 1.58
C HIS A 250 10.26 -8.94 3.07
N ILE A 251 9.18 -8.26 3.45
CA ILE A 251 8.66 -8.16 4.82
C ILE A 251 7.36 -8.97 4.89
#